data_AF-A0A0B2UVZ3-F1
#
_entry.id   AF-A0A0B2UVZ3-F1
#
_cell.length_a   1.000
_cell.length_b   1.000
_cell.length_c   1.000
_cell.angle_alpha   90.00
_cell.angle_beta   90.00
_cell.angle_gamma   90.00
#
_symmetry.space_group_name_H-M   'P 1'
#
loop_
_entity.id
_entity.type
_entity.pdbx_description
1 polymer ?
#
loop_
_entity_poly.entity_id
_entity_poly.type
_entity_poly.pdbx_seq_one_letter_code
_entity_poly.pdbx_strand_id
1 'polypeptide(L)'
;MWFTSPLFDAKVLARGHSIYPRKNYFLEVLPMCSKNKVSSRRSRPAGSSCTQELQALFGCLKKWEFDDMPCAKQHLDYMACVNETEKLVQQYKQAARKGVLGERNSSESMPSSAQLNKIMALFPQPDLGKPPYRQMKRLPTQNYADDIFHRKRIRGKKS
;
A
#
# COMPACT_ATOMS: atom_id res chain seq x y z
N MET A 1 -69.58 14.39 -17.82
CA MET A 1 -68.18 14.60 -17.35
C MET A 1 -67.85 13.49 -16.38
N TRP A 2 -66.60 13.05 -16.36
CA TRP A 2 -65.84 12.36 -15.28
C TRP A 2 -64.89 11.40 -16.00
N PHE A 3 -63.81 12.00 -16.51
CA PHE A 3 -62.70 11.27 -17.12
C PHE A 3 -62.05 10.41 -16.03
N THR A 4 -62.07 9.10 -16.26
CA THR A 4 -61.27 8.12 -15.54
C THR A 4 -59.80 8.55 -15.60
N SER A 5 -59.26 8.95 -14.47
CA SER A 5 -57.84 9.25 -14.28
C SER A 5 -56.98 8.04 -14.68
N PRO A 6 -55.82 8.25 -15.33
CA PRO A 6 -54.99 7.15 -15.80
C PRO A 6 -54.42 6.39 -14.61
N LEU A 7 -54.71 5.09 -14.55
CA LEU A 7 -54.14 4.09 -13.63
C LEU A 7 -52.62 3.84 -13.81
N PHE A 8 -51.93 4.73 -14.52
CA PHE A 8 -50.50 4.63 -14.82
C PHE A 8 -49.78 5.91 -14.40
N ASP A 9 -49.98 6.32 -13.15
CA ASP A 9 -49.08 7.31 -12.56
C ASP A 9 -47.75 6.60 -12.29
N ALA A 10 -46.78 6.81 -13.18
CA ALA A 10 -45.45 6.18 -13.16
C ALA A 10 -44.69 6.36 -11.83
N LYS A 11 -45.19 7.28 -10.98
CA LYS A 11 -44.68 7.56 -9.63
C LYS A 11 -45.06 6.49 -8.58
N VAL A 12 -46.13 5.71 -8.79
CA VAL A 12 -46.56 4.65 -7.84
C VAL A 12 -45.69 3.39 -7.98
N LEU A 13 -45.20 3.10 -9.19
CA LEU A 13 -44.27 1.98 -9.44
C LEU A 13 -42.83 2.26 -8.93
N ALA A 14 -42.52 3.50 -8.54
CA ALA A 14 -41.18 3.89 -8.12
C ALA A 14 -40.81 3.49 -6.67
N ARG A 15 -41.74 2.90 -5.91
CA ARG A 15 -41.52 2.49 -4.50
C ARG A 15 -41.44 0.98 -4.28
N GLY A 16 -41.16 0.21 -5.33
CA GLY A 16 -40.93 -1.24 -5.23
C GLY A 16 -39.52 -1.61 -5.67
N HIS A 17 -38.90 -2.57 -4.98
CA HIS A 17 -37.70 -3.24 -5.48
C HIS A 17 -37.90 -3.65 -6.94
N SER A 18 -36.89 -3.45 -7.77
CA SER A 18 -36.98 -3.75 -9.21
C SER A 18 -37.45 -5.20 -9.40
N ILE A 19 -38.50 -5.39 -10.20
CA ILE A 19 -39.00 -6.70 -10.63
C ILE A 19 -37.89 -7.48 -11.36
N TYR A 20 -36.98 -6.76 -12.00
CA TYR A 20 -35.78 -7.33 -12.61
C TYR A 20 -34.71 -7.64 -11.56
N PRO A 21 -34.01 -8.78 -11.70
CA PRO A 21 -32.90 -9.11 -10.81
C PRO A 21 -31.85 -8.00 -10.85
N ARG A 22 -31.29 -7.66 -9.68
CA ARG A 22 -30.21 -6.67 -9.59
C ARG A 22 -29.02 -7.16 -10.40
N LYS A 23 -28.68 -6.43 -11.46
CA LYS A 23 -27.47 -6.66 -12.26
C LYS A 23 -26.32 -5.91 -11.63
N ASN A 24 -25.40 -6.62 -11.02
CA ASN A 24 -24.15 -6.04 -10.51
C ASN A 24 -23.10 -6.08 -11.64
N TYR A 25 -22.58 -4.92 -12.02
CA TYR A 25 -21.46 -4.81 -12.96
C TYR A 25 -20.21 -4.38 -12.21
N PHE A 26 -19.07 -4.94 -12.59
CA PHE A 26 -17.79 -4.50 -12.06
C PHE A 26 -17.46 -3.10 -12.61
N LEU A 27 -17.18 -2.16 -11.70
CA LEU A 27 -16.76 -0.81 -12.04
C LEU A 27 -15.25 -0.68 -11.85
N GLU A 28 -14.55 -0.48 -12.96
CA GLU A 28 -13.10 -0.43 -12.95
C GLU A 28 -12.62 0.97 -12.59
N VAL A 29 -12.19 1.13 -11.34
CA VAL A 29 -11.55 2.37 -10.87
C VAL A 29 -10.10 2.43 -11.33
N LEU A 30 -9.43 1.27 -11.39
CA LEU A 30 -8.07 1.11 -11.89
C LEU A 30 -8.08 0.15 -13.07
N PRO A 31 -7.15 0.30 -14.02
CA PRO A 31 -7.07 -0.63 -15.13
C PRO A 31 -6.73 -2.04 -14.62
N MET A 32 -7.36 -3.08 -15.17
CA MET A 32 -7.09 -4.48 -14.81
C MET A 32 -5.77 -4.95 -15.43
N CYS A 33 -4.68 -4.30 -15.05
CA CYS A 33 -3.35 -4.50 -15.59
C CYS A 33 -2.36 -4.60 -14.44
N SER A 34 -1.41 -5.53 -14.55
CA SER A 34 -0.42 -5.69 -13.50
C SER A 34 0.59 -4.55 -13.53
N LYS A 35 1.15 -4.23 -12.37
CA LYS A 35 2.20 -3.21 -12.26
C LYS A 35 3.56 -3.89 -12.41
N ASN A 36 4.56 -3.17 -12.92
CA ASN A 36 5.95 -3.66 -12.94
C ASN A 36 6.63 -3.65 -11.55
N LYS A 37 5.86 -3.51 -10.47
CA LYS A 37 6.36 -3.55 -9.09
C LYS A 37 5.31 -4.10 -8.15
N VAL A 38 5.77 -4.87 -7.17
CA VAL A 38 5.02 -5.33 -6.02
C VAL A 38 5.35 -4.44 -4.82
N SER A 39 4.32 -4.02 -4.09
CA SER A 39 4.47 -3.36 -2.80
C SER A 39 4.54 -4.41 -1.70
N SER A 40 5.60 -4.38 -0.89
CA SER A 40 5.65 -5.16 0.35
C SER A 40 5.12 -4.35 1.53
N ARG A 41 4.55 -5.07 2.51
CA ARG A 41 4.20 -4.51 3.81
C ARG A 41 5.49 -4.05 4.49
N ARG A 42 5.48 -2.83 5.05
CA ARG A 42 6.60 -2.34 5.86
C ARG A 42 6.71 -3.19 7.12
N SER A 43 7.70 -4.07 7.17
CA SER A 43 8.10 -4.78 8.38
C SER A 43 9.13 -3.95 9.14
N ARG A 44 8.97 -3.86 10.45
CA ARG A 44 9.99 -3.31 11.34
C ARG A 44 10.86 -4.48 11.82
N PRO A 45 12.18 -4.30 11.98
CA PRO A 45 12.98 -5.28 12.68
C PRO A 45 12.42 -5.47 14.09
N ALA A 46 12.49 -6.69 14.62
CA ALA A 46 12.21 -6.96 16.02
C ALA A 46 13.36 -6.37 16.87
N GLY A 47 13.29 -5.08 17.13
CA GLY A 47 14.15 -4.41 18.10
C GLY A 47 13.37 -4.16 19.38
N SER A 48 14.01 -4.36 20.54
CA SER A 48 13.55 -3.75 21.78
C SER A 48 13.51 -2.24 21.55
N SER A 49 12.36 -1.61 21.80
CA SER A 49 12.37 -0.17 22.01
C SER A 49 13.25 0.08 23.23
N CYS A 50 14.23 0.99 23.17
CA CYS A 50 15.11 1.38 24.30
C CYS A 50 14.33 2.08 25.44
N THR A 51 13.09 1.66 25.68
CA THR A 51 12.13 2.21 26.63
C THR A 51 12.51 1.90 28.06
N GLN A 52 13.16 0.77 28.33
CA GLN A 52 13.63 0.43 29.68
C GLN A 52 14.70 1.41 30.17
N GLU A 53 15.72 1.67 29.35
CA GLU A 53 16.79 2.60 29.67
C GLU A 53 16.30 4.05 29.68
N LEU A 54 15.39 4.40 28.77
CA LEU A 54 14.72 5.70 28.76
C LEU A 54 13.90 5.94 30.03
N GLN A 55 13.19 4.92 30.53
CA GLN A 55 12.48 4.99 31.82
C GLN A 55 13.45 5.14 32.99
N ALA A 56 14.61 4.46 32.97
CA ALA A 56 15.64 4.60 33.99
C ALA A 56 16.27 6.00 34.00
N LEU A 57 16.52 6.58 32.82
CA LEU A 57 17.00 7.95 32.64
C LEU A 57 15.99 8.97 33.19
N PHE A 58 14.72 8.87 32.81
CA PHE A 58 13.68 9.74 33.36
C PHE A 58 13.49 9.57 34.86
N GLY A 59 13.65 8.35 35.39
CA GLY A 59 13.65 8.09 36.81
C GLY A 59 14.79 8.78 37.56
N CYS A 60 15.96 8.94 36.93
CA CYS A 60 17.08 9.68 37.48
C CYS A 60 16.86 11.19 37.39
N LEU A 61 16.50 11.70 36.20
CA LEU A 61 16.28 13.14 35.98
C LEU A 61 15.20 13.70 36.92
N LYS A 62 14.13 12.93 37.16
CA LYS A 62 13.06 13.32 38.11
C LYS A 62 13.57 13.51 39.55
N LYS A 63 14.62 12.79 39.96
CA LYS A 63 15.18 12.88 41.32
C LYS A 63 16.08 14.10 41.51
N TRP A 64 16.67 14.61 40.43
CA TRP A 64 17.68 15.66 40.44
C TRP A 64 17.21 16.92 39.70
N GLU A 65 15.90 17.17 39.67
CA GLU A 65 15.32 18.36 39.00
C GLU A 65 15.79 18.56 37.54
N PHE A 66 16.06 17.45 36.84
CA PHE A 66 16.57 17.40 35.47
C PHE A 66 18.03 17.84 35.28
N ASP A 67 18.86 17.78 36.33
CA ASP A 67 20.32 17.90 36.18
C ASP A 67 20.91 16.63 35.55
N ASP A 68 21.63 16.80 34.44
CA ASP A 68 22.22 15.69 33.66
C ASP A 68 23.49 15.10 34.30
N MET A 69 24.27 15.90 35.04
CA MET A 69 25.53 15.48 35.67
C MET A 69 25.41 14.21 36.54
N PRO A 70 24.45 14.10 37.48
CA PRO A 70 24.28 12.89 38.29
C PRO A 70 23.72 11.68 37.50
N CYS A 71 23.13 11.92 36.32
CA CYS A 71 22.46 10.90 35.50
C CYS A 71 23.30 10.41 34.31
N ALA A 72 24.60 10.72 34.29
CA ALA A 72 25.50 10.37 33.20
C ALA A 72 25.54 8.86 32.89
N LYS A 73 25.40 7.99 33.89
CA LYS A 73 25.41 6.53 33.69
C LYS A 73 24.21 6.06 32.87
N GLN A 74 23.01 6.45 33.28
CA GLN A 74 21.76 6.10 32.59
C GLN A 74 21.71 6.72 31.18
N HIS A 75 22.34 7.89 31.01
CA HIS A 75 22.47 8.52 29.70
C HIS A 75 23.39 7.74 28.77
N LEU A 76 24.54 7.25 29.26
CA LEU A 76 25.45 6.41 28.48
C LEU A 76 24.79 5.08 28.08
N ASP A 77 24.08 4.45 29.01
CA ASP A 77 23.35 3.20 28.74
C ASP A 77 22.30 3.41 27.64
N TYR A 78 21.46 4.45 27.79
CA TYR A 78 20.47 4.83 26.78
C TYR A 78 21.09 5.05 25.39
N MET A 79 22.18 5.80 25.33
CA MET A 79 22.87 6.07 24.06
C MET A 79 23.50 4.80 23.46
N ALA A 80 23.95 3.86 24.28
CA ALA A 80 24.45 2.58 23.81
C ALA A 80 23.34 1.77 23.10
N CYS A 81 22.16 1.61 23.71
CA CYS A 81 21.03 0.92 23.07
C CYS A 81 20.56 1.61 21.80
N VAL A 82 20.48 2.96 21.79
CA VAL A 82 20.09 3.71 20.59
C VAL A 82 21.07 3.41 19.45
N ASN A 83 22.38 3.49 19.70
CA ASN A 83 23.39 3.22 18.69
C ASN A 83 23.35 1.77 18.18
N GLU A 84 23.10 0.79 19.04
CA GLU A 84 22.96 -0.61 18.66
C GLU A 84 21.71 -0.85 17.82
N THR A 85 20.56 -0.32 18.26
CA THR A 85 19.30 -0.45 17.53
C THR A 85 19.35 0.25 16.18
N GLU A 86 20.02 1.39 16.07
CA GLU A 86 20.26 2.06 14.79
C GLU A 86 21.10 1.19 13.85
N LYS A 87 22.19 0.59 14.33
CA LYS A 87 23.01 -0.33 13.53
C LYS A 87 22.18 -1.52 13.04
N LEU A 88 21.38 -2.13 13.91
CA LEU A 88 20.49 -3.24 13.54
C LEU A 88 19.45 -2.83 12.50
N VAL A 89 18.84 -1.65 12.65
CA VAL A 89 17.87 -1.10 11.68
C VAL A 89 18.54 -0.84 10.33
N GLN A 90 19.77 -0.32 10.32
CA GLN A 90 20.53 -0.10 9.09
C GLN A 90 20.87 -1.43 8.40
N GLN A 91 21.36 -2.42 9.15
CA GLN A 91 21.63 -3.77 8.63
C GLN A 91 20.36 -4.41 8.06
N TYR A 92 19.23 -4.29 8.77
CA TYR A 92 17.93 -4.76 8.29
C TYR A 92 17.50 -4.09 6.99
N LYS A 93 17.62 -2.75 6.90
CA LYS A 93 17.31 -2.01 5.66
C LYS A 93 18.21 -2.45 4.51
N GLN A 94 19.50 -2.67 4.75
CA GLN A 94 20.44 -3.12 3.73
C GLN A 94 20.11 -4.55 3.26
N ALA A 95 19.84 -5.46 4.18
CA ALA A 95 19.43 -6.83 3.86
C ALA A 95 18.08 -6.88 3.12
N ALA A 96 17.14 -6.00 3.45
CA ALA A 96 15.85 -5.88 2.77
C ALA A 96 16.01 -5.37 1.34
N ARG A 97 16.89 -4.38 1.12
CA ARG A 97 17.23 -3.89 -0.23
C ARG A 97 17.90 -4.96 -1.08
N LYS A 98 18.81 -5.74 -0.49
CA LYS A 98 19.47 -6.85 -1.18
C LYS A 98 18.48 -7.98 -1.50
N GLY A 99 17.39 -8.09 -0.74
CA GLY A 99 16.39 -9.16 -0.87
C GLY A 99 16.80 -10.43 -0.13
N VAL A 100 17.71 -10.33 0.84
CA VAL A 100 18.21 -11.43 1.68
C VAL A 100 17.28 -11.67 2.87
N LEU A 101 16.54 -10.64 3.28
CA LEU A 101 15.47 -10.75 4.28
C LEU A 101 14.31 -11.58 3.71
N GLY A 102 14.38 -12.87 4.04
CA GLY A 102 13.61 -13.97 3.48
C GLY A 102 14.37 -15.29 3.57
N GLU A 103 15.37 -15.40 4.45
CA GLU A 103 16.02 -16.66 4.78
C GLU A 103 14.99 -17.58 5.43
N ARG A 104 14.32 -18.35 4.57
CA ARG A 104 14.21 -19.79 4.71
C ARG A 104 13.66 -20.28 6.05
N ASN A 105 12.65 -19.60 6.58
CA ASN A 105 11.80 -20.16 7.62
C ASN A 105 10.86 -21.21 6.97
N SER A 106 11.44 -22.39 6.75
CA SER A 106 10.87 -23.74 6.85
C SER A 106 9.54 -24.12 6.18
N SER A 107 8.92 -23.33 5.29
CA SER A 107 7.76 -23.83 4.50
C SER A 107 7.40 -23.11 3.20
N GLU A 108 7.98 -21.95 2.87
CA GLU A 108 7.52 -21.16 1.71
C GLU A 108 8.67 -20.77 0.77
N SER A 109 8.68 -21.39 -0.41
CA SER A 109 9.61 -21.19 -1.54
C SER A 109 9.36 -19.88 -2.31
N MET A 110 8.93 -18.82 -1.64
CA MET A 110 8.53 -17.57 -2.31
C MET A 110 9.67 -16.53 -2.31
N PRO A 111 10.01 -15.96 -3.48
CA PRO A 111 11.03 -14.92 -3.59
C PRO A 111 10.63 -13.64 -2.86
N SER A 112 11.62 -12.94 -2.29
CA SER A 112 11.40 -11.66 -1.62
C SER A 112 10.85 -10.61 -2.60
N SER A 113 10.01 -9.69 -2.13
CA SER A 113 9.48 -8.58 -2.95
C SER A 113 10.56 -7.79 -3.70
N ALA A 114 11.75 -7.63 -3.11
CA ALA A 114 12.88 -6.97 -3.77
C ALA A 114 13.43 -7.80 -4.95
N GLN A 115 13.44 -9.14 -4.82
CA GLN A 115 13.84 -10.04 -5.90
C GLN A 115 12.79 -10.05 -7.01
N LEU A 116 11.50 -10.12 -6.67
CA LEU A 116 10.40 -10.01 -7.63
C LEU A 116 10.46 -8.69 -8.41
N ASN A 117 10.69 -7.57 -7.71
CA ASN A 117 10.82 -6.26 -8.34
C ASN A 117 12.01 -6.17 -9.31
N LYS A 118 13.12 -6.88 -9.04
CA LYS A 118 14.24 -6.98 -9.99
C LYS A 118 13.83 -7.75 -11.25
N ILE A 119 13.14 -8.87 -11.10
CA ILE A 119 12.65 -9.68 -12.23
C ILE A 119 11.66 -8.88 -13.08
N MET A 120 10.70 -8.19 -12.45
CA MET A 120 9.71 -7.35 -13.15
C MET A 120 10.34 -6.13 -13.82
N ALA A 121 11.50 -5.66 -13.35
CA ALA A 121 12.26 -4.61 -14.01
C ALA A 121 13.01 -5.10 -15.26
N LEU A 122 13.51 -6.34 -15.24
CA LEU A 122 14.14 -6.99 -16.40
C LEU A 122 13.10 -7.32 -17.49
N PHE A 123 11.93 -7.79 -17.07
CA PHE A 123 10.84 -8.18 -17.96
C PHE A 123 9.57 -7.36 -17.67
N PRO A 124 9.57 -6.06 -18.02
CA PRO A 124 8.41 -5.21 -17.79
C PRO A 124 7.25 -5.62 -18.70
N GLN A 125 6.01 -5.47 -18.21
CA GLN A 125 4.86 -5.66 -19.07
C GLN A 125 4.82 -4.57 -20.15
N PRO A 126 4.63 -4.94 -21.44
CA PRO A 126 4.47 -3.97 -22.52
C PRO A 126 3.23 -3.11 -22.26
N ASP A 127 3.32 -1.82 -22.61
CA ASP A 127 2.25 -0.81 -22.62
C ASP A 127 1.54 -0.40 -21.29
N LEU A 128 1.48 -1.25 -20.26
CA LEU A 128 0.61 -1.01 -19.08
C LEU A 128 1.32 -0.98 -17.71
N GLY A 129 2.60 -1.34 -17.66
CA GLY A 129 3.34 -1.48 -16.41
C GLY A 129 3.94 -0.20 -15.81
N LYS A 130 3.93 0.93 -16.53
CA LYS A 130 4.63 2.19 -16.15
C LYS A 130 3.64 3.31 -15.78
N PRO A 131 3.85 4.03 -14.65
CA PRO A 131 3.07 5.22 -14.30
C PRO A 131 3.41 6.40 -15.26
N PRO A 132 2.49 7.37 -15.48
CA PRO A 132 1.17 7.50 -14.86
C PRO A 132 0.14 6.53 -15.46
N TYR A 133 -0.58 5.81 -14.59
CA TYR A 133 -1.69 4.90 -14.96
C TYR A 133 -2.94 5.65 -15.45
N ARG A 134 -2.78 6.80 -16.10
CA ARG A 134 -3.87 7.57 -16.70
C ARG A 134 -4.26 6.89 -18.00
N GLN A 135 -5.04 5.82 -17.90
CA GLN A 135 -5.72 5.22 -19.04
C GLN A 135 -7.21 5.57 -18.96
N MET A 136 -7.81 5.82 -20.13
CA MET A 136 -9.23 6.12 -20.26
C MET A 136 -10.06 4.92 -19.80
N LYS A 137 -11.26 5.15 -19.24
CA LYS A 137 -12.23 4.07 -18.97
C LYS A 137 -12.48 3.30 -20.28
N ARG A 138 -12.32 1.99 -20.24
CA ARG A 138 -12.63 1.12 -21.37
C ARG A 138 -14.14 0.91 -21.51
N LEU A 139 -14.59 0.62 -22.73
CA LEU A 139 -15.93 0.06 -22.93
C LEU A 139 -15.95 -1.41 -22.44
N PRO A 140 -17.10 -1.93 -21.96
CA PRO A 140 -17.18 -3.27 -21.36
C PRO A 140 -16.68 -4.44 -22.24
N THR A 141 -16.59 -4.27 -23.56
CA THR A 141 -16.21 -5.31 -24.53
C THR A 141 -14.78 -5.19 -25.05
N GLN A 142 -13.98 -4.22 -24.57
CA GLN A 142 -12.65 -3.94 -25.13
C GLN A 142 -11.50 -4.58 -24.35
N ASN A 143 -10.56 -5.16 -25.11
CA ASN A 143 -9.30 -5.68 -24.59
C ASN A 143 -8.29 -4.53 -24.36
N TYR A 144 -7.46 -4.62 -23.31
CA TYR A 144 -6.45 -3.59 -22.98
C TYR A 144 -5.28 -3.54 -23.94
N ALA A 145 -5.00 -4.64 -24.65
CA ALA A 145 -3.89 -4.72 -25.59
C ALA A 145 -4.14 -3.90 -26.88
N ASP A 146 -5.41 -3.68 -27.23
CA ASP A 146 -5.80 -3.17 -28.55
C ASP A 146 -5.81 -1.63 -28.58
N ASP A 147 -4.89 -1.03 -29.35
CA ASP A 147 -4.83 0.43 -29.56
C ASP A 147 -5.70 0.88 -30.73
N ILE A 148 -6.96 0.44 -30.77
CA ILE A 148 -7.89 0.67 -31.90
C ILE A 148 -8.06 2.17 -32.20
N PHE A 149 -7.90 3.03 -31.19
CA PHE A 149 -8.04 4.48 -31.35
C PHE A 149 -6.70 5.23 -31.43
N HIS A 150 -5.57 4.52 -31.48
CA HIS A 150 -4.22 5.13 -31.45
C HIS A 150 -4.02 6.12 -30.30
N ARG A 151 -4.67 5.85 -29.16
CA ARG A 151 -4.71 6.77 -27.99
C ARG A 151 -3.64 6.47 -26.97
N LYS A 152 -2.88 5.36 -27.10
CA LYS A 152 -1.79 5.02 -26.15
C LYS A 152 -0.77 6.14 -25.96
N ARG A 153 -0.54 6.98 -26.97
CA ARG A 153 0.42 8.10 -26.92
C ARG A 153 -0.19 9.44 -26.54
N ILE A 154 -1.51 9.53 -26.36
CA ILE A 154 -2.23 10.78 -26.12
C ILE A 154 -2.55 10.91 -24.64
N ARG A 155 -2.10 12.00 -24.00
CA ARG A 155 -2.40 12.27 -22.59
C ARG A 155 -3.90 12.50 -22.42
N GLY A 156 -4.56 11.65 -21.62
CA GLY A 156 -5.98 11.82 -21.27
C GLY A 156 -6.25 13.15 -20.54
N LYS A 157 -7.43 13.74 -20.76
CA LYS A 157 -7.89 14.94 -20.04
C LYS A 157 -7.97 14.65 -18.53
N LYS A 158 -7.60 15.64 -17.72
CA LYS A 158 -7.76 15.57 -16.25
C LYS A 158 -9.27 15.47 -15.95
N SER A 159 -9.64 14.47 -15.15
CA SER A 159 -10.97 14.35 -14.53
C SER A 159 -11.21 15.49 -13.57
#